data_AF-A0A6J4QIF6-F1
#
_entry.id   AF-A0A6J4QIF6-F1
#
_cell.length_a   1.000
_cell.length_b   1.000
_cell.length_c   1.000
_cell.angle_alpha   90.00
_cell.angle_beta   90.00
_cell.angle_gamma   90.00
#
_symmetry.space_group_name_H-M   'P 1'
#
loop_
_entity.id
_entity.type
_entity.pdbx_description
1 polymer ?
#
loop_
_entity_poly.entity_id
_entity_poly.type
_entity_poly.pdbx_seq_one_letter_code
_entity_poly.pdbx_strand_id
1 'polypeptide(L)'
;MLVAFAFILLILFGILAPVLSWLFQVQPSASMVRTFAPLALVVCGLGFYFGGMAAAYKAPGRHLLHGTLVAPVASLISPVINLLFGKAPFPGLNSVGAVLLAAAFLAVSVVAANVGARRGRTLRAHNDRVMRLIRRSKMRDASRQ
;
A
#
# COMPACT_ATOMS: atom_id res chain seq x y z
N MET A 1 -5.03 12.68 16.77
CA MET A 1 -3.60 12.94 17.11
C MET A 1 -2.83 11.64 17.36
N LEU A 2 -3.28 10.75 18.26
CA LEU A 2 -2.63 9.44 18.54
C LEU A 2 -2.38 8.57 17.29
N VAL A 3 -3.35 8.45 16.39
CA VAL A 3 -3.22 7.63 15.17
C VAL A 3 -2.17 8.21 14.21
N ALA A 4 -2.16 9.54 14.01
CA ALA A 4 -1.17 10.20 13.16
C ALA A 4 0.24 10.07 13.75
N PHE A 5 0.37 10.19 15.08
CA PHE A 5 1.63 9.99 15.78
C PHE A 5 2.12 8.53 15.67
N ALA A 6 1.22 7.55 15.79
CA ALA A 6 1.52 6.13 15.56
C ALA A 6 2.00 5.86 14.12
N PHE A 7 1.40 6.51 13.12
CA PHE A 7 1.84 6.42 11.73
C PHE A 7 3.22 7.02 11.50
N ILE A 8 3.50 8.20 12.07
CA ILE A 8 4.81 8.85 11.97
C ILE A 8 5.88 8.01 12.67
N LEU A 9 5.61 7.56 13.89
CA LEU A 9 6.49 6.65 14.62
C LEU A 9 6.74 5.38 13.84
N LEU A 10 5.76 4.82 13.17
CA LEU A 10 5.93 3.57 12.45
C LEU A 10 6.57 3.75 11.07
N ILE A 11 6.42 4.89 10.41
CA ILE A 11 7.22 5.22 9.22
C ILE A 11 8.69 5.42 9.64
N LEU A 12 8.93 6.19 10.72
CA LEU A 12 10.27 6.35 11.28
C LEU A 12 10.83 5.00 11.72
N PHE A 13 10.23 4.28 12.65
CA PHE A 13 10.73 3.00 13.11
C PHE A 13 10.70 1.92 12.04
N GLY A 14 9.76 1.91 11.10
CA GLY A 14 9.73 0.91 10.03
C GLY A 14 10.87 1.07 9.03
N ILE A 15 11.24 2.32 8.70
CA ILE A 15 12.36 2.63 7.80
C ILE A 15 13.69 2.63 8.57
N LEU A 16 13.69 3.13 9.80
CA LEU A 16 14.88 3.31 10.61
C LEU A 16 15.25 2.04 11.37
N ALA A 17 14.33 1.13 11.71
CA ALA A 17 14.65 -0.14 12.37
C ALA A 17 15.64 -1.01 11.60
N PRO A 18 15.54 -1.20 10.26
CA PRO A 18 16.58 -1.95 9.54
C PRO A 18 17.92 -1.21 9.55
N VAL A 19 17.93 0.12 9.50
CA VAL A 19 19.16 0.94 9.61
C VAL A 19 19.78 0.81 11.01
N LEU A 20 18.97 0.88 12.06
CA LEU A 20 19.36 0.72 13.46
C LEU A 20 19.81 -0.72 13.74
N SER A 21 19.12 -1.71 13.19
CA SER A 21 19.51 -3.13 13.34
C SER A 21 20.83 -3.42 12.66
N TRP A 22 21.11 -2.77 11.52
CA TRP A 22 22.40 -2.84 10.86
C TRP A 22 23.50 -2.11 11.66
N LEU A 23 23.21 -0.89 12.13
CA LEU A 23 24.17 -0.06 12.88
C LEU A 23 24.53 -0.66 14.25
N PHE A 24 23.55 -1.19 14.97
CA PHE A 24 23.72 -1.74 16.32
C PHE A 24 23.86 -3.27 16.35
N GLN A 25 23.84 -3.93 15.19
CA GLN A 25 23.80 -5.41 15.04
C GLN A 25 22.72 -6.11 15.90
N VAL A 26 21.63 -5.40 16.19
CA VAL A 26 20.52 -5.93 16.98
C VAL A 26 19.61 -6.75 16.09
N GLN A 27 19.52 -8.06 16.34
CA GLN A 27 18.55 -8.91 15.66
C GLN A 27 17.18 -8.80 16.34
N PRO A 28 16.09 -8.62 15.60
CA PRO A 28 14.76 -8.57 16.18
C PRO A 28 14.43 -9.91 16.84
N SER A 29 14.06 -9.89 18.12
CA SER A 29 13.65 -11.09 18.84
C SER A 29 12.32 -11.61 18.30
N ALA A 30 12.08 -12.92 18.39
CA ALA A 30 10.80 -13.52 18.01
C ALA A 30 9.60 -12.91 18.76
N SER A 31 9.81 -12.49 20.02
CA SER A 31 8.80 -11.78 20.82
C SER A 31 8.48 -10.39 20.24
N MET A 32 9.48 -9.65 19.78
CA MET A 32 9.29 -8.35 19.14
C MET A 32 8.46 -8.49 17.85
N VAL A 33 8.81 -9.47 17.00
CA VAL A 33 8.05 -9.73 15.76
C VAL A 33 6.58 -10.07 16.07
N ARG A 34 6.33 -10.92 17.06
CA ARG A 34 4.96 -11.31 17.43
C ARG A 34 4.15 -10.13 17.98
N THR A 35 4.77 -9.26 18.79
CA THR A 35 4.10 -8.08 19.37
C THR A 35 3.76 -7.03 18.32
N PHE A 36 4.65 -6.80 17.35
CA PHE A 36 4.45 -5.76 16.34
C PHE A 36 3.79 -6.23 15.04
N ALA A 37 3.68 -7.54 14.79
CA ALA A 37 3.04 -8.09 13.60
C ALA A 37 1.60 -7.57 13.37
N PRO A 38 0.71 -7.49 14.39
CA PRO A 38 -0.64 -6.93 14.19
C PRO A 38 -0.62 -5.46 13.76
N LEU A 39 0.27 -4.66 14.36
CA LEU A 39 0.42 -3.25 14.02
C LEU A 39 0.94 -3.07 12.59
N ALA A 40 1.94 -3.87 12.21
CA ALA A 40 2.45 -3.90 10.84
C ALA A 40 1.35 -4.28 9.83
N LEU A 41 0.49 -5.24 10.17
CA LEU A 41 -0.67 -5.63 9.36
C LEU A 41 -1.64 -4.47 9.14
N VAL A 42 -1.98 -3.73 10.21
CA VAL A 42 -2.87 -2.56 10.12
C VAL A 42 -2.28 -1.48 9.22
N VAL A 43 -0.98 -1.20 9.36
CA VAL A 43 -0.30 -0.18 8.57
C VAL A 43 -0.21 -0.60 7.12
N CYS A 44 0.21 -1.85 6.84
CA CYS A 44 0.21 -2.38 5.49
C CYS A 44 -1.19 -2.30 4.88
N GLY A 45 -2.23 -2.70 5.63
CA GLY A 45 -3.61 -2.59 5.22
C GLY A 45 -3.99 -1.15 4.83
N LEU A 46 -3.68 -0.17 5.68
CA LEU A 46 -3.98 1.24 5.40
C LEU A 46 -3.14 1.78 4.22
N GLY A 47 -1.86 1.44 4.14
CA GLY A 47 -0.98 1.81 3.04
C GLY A 47 -1.48 1.27 1.70
N PHE A 48 -1.82 -0.01 1.64
CA PHE A 48 -2.36 -0.64 0.43
C PHE A 48 -3.77 -0.17 0.11
N TYR A 49 -4.60 0.14 1.10
CA TYR A 49 -5.90 0.77 0.90
C TYR A 49 -5.78 2.13 0.19
N PHE A 50 -4.98 3.05 0.75
CA PHE A 50 -4.79 4.37 0.15
C PHE A 50 -4.01 4.29 -1.17
N GLY A 51 -3.02 3.40 -1.27
CA GLY A 51 -2.26 3.14 -2.50
C GLY A 51 -3.17 2.63 -3.63
N GLY A 52 -4.01 1.63 -3.36
CA GLY A 52 -4.98 1.11 -4.32
C GLY A 52 -6.01 2.16 -4.74
N MET A 53 -6.47 3.00 -3.81
CA MET A 53 -7.36 4.11 -4.10
C MET A 53 -6.72 5.15 -5.03
N ALA A 54 -5.50 5.57 -4.73
CA ALA A 54 -4.77 6.56 -5.53
C ALA A 54 -4.45 6.03 -6.93
N ALA A 55 -3.99 4.78 -7.03
CA ALA A 55 -3.71 4.11 -8.30
C ALA A 55 -4.98 3.98 -9.15
N ALA A 56 -6.09 3.53 -8.56
CA ALA A 56 -7.37 3.44 -9.26
C ALA A 56 -7.91 4.80 -9.70
N TYR A 57 -7.74 5.85 -8.90
CA TYR A 57 -8.17 7.20 -9.23
C TYR A 57 -7.41 7.80 -10.42
N LYS A 58 -6.09 7.59 -10.48
CA LYS A 58 -5.23 8.13 -11.55
C LYS A 58 -5.19 7.27 -12.82
N ALA A 59 -5.53 5.99 -12.75
CA ALA A 59 -5.40 5.08 -13.89
C ALA A 59 -6.17 5.59 -15.13
N PRO A 60 -5.62 5.46 -16.35
CA PRO A 60 -6.30 5.89 -17.57
C PRO A 60 -7.49 4.98 -17.93
N GLY A 61 -7.40 3.69 -17.59
CA GLY A 61 -8.43 2.68 -17.78
C GLY A 61 -8.20 1.49 -16.85
N ARG A 62 -9.13 0.54 -16.80
CA ARG A 62 -9.03 -0.66 -15.93
C ARG A 62 -8.68 -0.31 -14.46
N HIS A 63 -9.37 0.68 -13.92
CA HIS A 63 -9.12 1.26 -12.59
C HIS A 63 -8.95 0.24 -11.45
N LEU A 64 -9.82 -0.78 -11.40
CA LEU A 64 -9.72 -1.80 -10.36
C LEU A 64 -8.44 -2.60 -10.49
N LEU A 65 -8.05 -3.02 -11.70
CA LEU A 65 -6.82 -3.78 -11.91
C LEU A 65 -5.60 -2.98 -11.46
N HIS A 66 -5.50 -1.71 -11.84
CA HIS A 66 -4.38 -0.85 -11.42
C HIS A 66 -4.32 -0.71 -9.90
N GLY A 67 -5.47 -0.54 -9.24
CA GLY A 67 -5.52 -0.42 -7.79
C GLY A 67 -5.23 -1.74 -7.07
N THR A 68 -5.77 -2.87 -7.53
CA THR A 68 -5.55 -4.19 -6.92
C THR A 68 -4.13 -4.68 -7.11
N LEU A 69 -3.48 -4.35 -8.24
CA LEU A 69 -2.13 -4.78 -8.56
C LEU A 69 -1.05 -4.08 -7.72
N VAL A 70 -1.38 -3.00 -7.01
CA VAL A 70 -0.43 -2.31 -6.13
C VAL A 70 0.19 -3.25 -5.11
N ALA A 71 -0.63 -4.09 -4.46
CA ALA A 71 -0.14 -5.05 -3.46
C ALA A 71 0.82 -6.11 -4.04
N PRO A 72 0.44 -6.92 -5.04
CA PRO A 72 1.33 -7.94 -5.57
C PRO A 72 2.57 -7.35 -6.24
N VAL A 73 2.45 -6.23 -6.95
CA VAL A 73 3.63 -5.57 -7.56
C VAL A 73 4.59 -5.06 -6.48
N ALA A 74 4.09 -4.44 -5.41
CA ALA A 74 4.94 -4.01 -4.30
C ALA A 74 5.62 -5.22 -3.60
N SER A 75 4.91 -6.33 -3.45
CA SER A 75 5.47 -7.55 -2.85
C SER A 75 6.58 -8.18 -3.69
N LEU A 76 6.63 -7.92 -5.00
CA LEU A 76 7.71 -8.39 -5.88
C LEU A 76 8.99 -7.55 -5.78
N ILE A 77 8.93 -6.33 -5.22
CA ILE A 77 10.10 -5.45 -5.11
C ILE A 77 11.21 -6.10 -4.26
N SER A 78 10.84 -6.64 -3.09
CA SER A 78 11.79 -7.28 -2.17
C SER A 78 12.53 -8.48 -2.80
N PRO A 79 11.84 -9.50 -3.38
CA PRO A 79 12.53 -10.62 -4.02
C PRO A 79 13.37 -10.19 -5.22
N VAL A 80 12.92 -9.21 -6.02
CA VAL A 80 13.73 -8.68 -7.13
C VAL A 80 15.02 -8.05 -6.60
N ILE A 81 14.93 -7.21 -5.57
CA ILE A 81 16.11 -6.60 -4.95
C ILE A 81 17.05 -7.69 -4.40
N ASN A 82 16.52 -8.69 -3.69
CA ASN A 82 17.33 -9.78 -3.14
C ASN A 82 18.10 -10.53 -4.23
N LEU A 83 17.45 -10.85 -5.35
CA LEU A 83 18.08 -11.51 -6.48
C LEU A 83 19.18 -10.64 -7.10
N LEU A 84 18.97 -9.33 -7.24
CA LEU A 84 19.99 -8.40 -7.74
C LEU A 84 21.24 -8.35 -6.85
N PHE A 85 21.10 -8.62 -5.56
CA PHE A 85 22.21 -8.73 -4.61
C PHE A 85 22.73 -10.17 -4.42
N GLY A 86 22.34 -11.11 -5.29
CA GLY A 86 22.81 -12.51 -5.24
C GLY A 86 22.27 -13.31 -4.04
N LYS A 87 21.18 -12.87 -3.42
CA LYS A 87 20.53 -13.57 -2.29
C LYS A 87 19.36 -14.41 -2.78
N ALA A 88 18.92 -15.36 -1.95
CA ALA A 88 17.65 -16.05 -2.16
C ALA A 88 16.51 -15.02 -2.26
N PRO A 89 15.48 -15.24 -3.11
CA PRO A 89 14.40 -14.26 -3.32
C PRO A 89 13.61 -13.98 -2.03
N PHE A 90 13.48 -15.00 -1.19
CA PHE A 90 12.70 -14.97 0.04
C PHE A 90 13.55 -15.42 1.24
N PRO A 91 14.55 -14.63 1.66
CA PRO A 91 15.42 -14.99 2.77
C PRO A 91 14.62 -15.00 4.09
N GLY A 92 14.77 -16.04 4.90
CA GLY A 92 14.07 -16.18 6.18
C GLY A 92 12.70 -16.86 6.11
N LEU A 93 12.21 -17.21 4.91
CA LEU A 93 11.00 -18.01 4.70
C LEU A 93 11.27 -19.52 4.77
N ASN A 94 12.03 -19.94 5.78
CA ASN A 94 12.51 -21.32 5.91
C ASN A 94 11.55 -22.23 6.69
N SER A 95 10.45 -21.68 7.22
CA SER A 95 9.47 -22.42 8.01
C SER A 95 8.06 -22.25 7.44
N VAL A 96 7.23 -23.29 7.61
CA VAL A 96 5.82 -23.27 7.19
C VAL A 96 5.08 -22.09 7.83
N GLY A 97 5.36 -21.80 9.11
CA GLY A 97 4.76 -20.66 9.81
C GLY A 97 5.11 -19.31 9.20
N ALA A 98 6.37 -19.11 8.80
CA ALA A 98 6.79 -17.88 8.12
C ALA A 98 6.11 -17.73 6.75
N VAL A 99 5.97 -18.83 6.00
CA VAL A 99 5.29 -18.84 4.69
C VAL A 99 3.80 -18.50 4.83
N LEU A 100 3.11 -19.13 5.79
CA LEU A 100 1.71 -18.83 6.06
C LEU A 100 1.50 -17.38 6.50
N LEU A 101 2.40 -16.85 7.34
CA LEU A 101 2.33 -15.46 7.78
C LEU A 101 2.52 -14.49 6.60
N ALA A 102 3.53 -14.72 5.75
CA ALA A 102 3.76 -13.91 4.56
C ALA A 102 2.56 -13.97 3.59
N ALA A 103 1.98 -15.14 3.38
CA ALA A 103 0.78 -15.33 2.57
C ALA A 103 -0.43 -14.57 3.15
N ALA A 104 -0.62 -14.60 4.47
CA ALA A 104 -1.68 -13.85 5.13
C ALA A 104 -1.50 -12.33 4.98
N PHE A 105 -0.27 -11.82 5.14
CA PHE A 105 0.04 -10.41 4.90
C PHE A 105 -0.25 -10.00 3.45
N LEU A 106 0.13 -10.84 2.48
CA LEU A 106 -0.16 -10.59 1.07
C LEU A 106 -1.68 -10.57 0.82
N ALA A 107 -2.42 -11.54 1.35
CA ALA A 107 -3.87 -11.62 1.19
C ALA A 107 -4.57 -10.38 1.76
N VAL A 108 -4.23 -9.97 2.99
CA VAL A 108 -4.80 -8.76 3.61
C VAL A 108 -4.45 -7.51 2.79
N SER A 109 -3.22 -7.41 2.29
CA SER A 109 -2.75 -6.30 1.46
C SER A 109 -3.53 -6.19 0.15
N VAL A 110 -3.76 -7.32 -0.53
CA VAL A 110 -4.55 -7.40 -1.77
C VAL A 110 -6.00 -7.02 -1.52
N VAL A 111 -6.60 -7.52 -0.43
CA VAL A 111 -7.97 -7.17 -0.05
C VAL A 111 -8.08 -5.67 0.23
N ALA A 112 -7.17 -5.11 1.02
CA ALA A 112 -7.15 -3.69 1.32
C ALA A 112 -7.00 -2.84 0.05
N ALA A 113 -6.07 -3.21 -0.83
CA ALA A 113 -5.87 -2.56 -2.13
C ALA A 113 -7.12 -2.63 -3.01
N ASN A 114 -7.83 -3.75 -3.03
CA ASN A 114 -9.09 -3.92 -3.77
C ASN A 114 -10.20 -3.01 -3.24
N VAL A 115 -10.37 -2.94 -1.92
CA VAL A 115 -11.36 -2.05 -1.29
C VAL A 115 -11.01 -0.58 -1.59
N GLY A 116 -9.74 -0.22 -1.47
CA GLY A 116 -9.22 1.09 -1.85
C GLY A 116 -9.51 1.43 -3.32
N ALA A 117 -9.21 0.49 -4.23
CA ALA A 117 -9.41 0.64 -5.67
C ALA A 117 -10.89 0.88 -6.04
N ARG A 118 -11.82 0.18 -5.39
CA ARG A 118 -13.26 0.39 -5.55
C ARG A 118 -13.66 1.82 -5.18
N ARG A 119 -13.14 2.32 -4.06
CA ARG A 119 -13.40 3.70 -3.61
C ARG A 119 -12.73 4.74 -4.54
N GLY A 120 -11.54 4.47 -5.04
CA GLY A 120 -10.84 5.35 -5.98
C GLY A 120 -11.61 5.52 -7.30
N ARG A 121 -12.19 4.43 -7.81
CA ARG A 121 -13.04 4.46 -9.01
C ARG A 121 -14.29 5.31 -8.81
N THR A 122 -15.00 5.15 -7.68
CA THR A 122 -16.23 5.90 -7.43
C THR A 122 -15.95 7.40 -7.29
N LEU A 123 -14.85 7.76 -6.61
CA LEU A 123 -14.39 9.14 -6.51
C LEU A 123 -14.08 9.75 -7.88
N ARG A 124 -13.39 9.01 -8.76
CA ARG A 124 -13.11 9.47 -10.13
C ARG A 124 -14.39 9.72 -10.91
N ALA A 125 -15.31 8.76 -10.91
CA ALA A 125 -16.59 8.88 -11.62
C ALA A 125 -17.43 10.07 -11.13
N HIS A 126 -17.42 10.34 -9.82
CA HIS A 126 -18.06 11.50 -9.23
C HIS A 126 -17.40 12.80 -9.72
N ASN A 127 -16.07 12.89 -9.66
CA ASN A 127 -15.32 14.06 -10.09
C ASN A 127 -15.53 14.35 -11.60
N ASP A 128 -15.52 13.31 -12.43
CA ASP A 128 -15.80 13.43 -13.87
C ASP A 128 -17.22 13.95 -14.15
N ARG A 129 -18.20 13.62 -13.29
CA ARG A 129 -19.57 14.15 -13.41
C ARG A 129 -19.59 15.65 -13.06
N VAL A 130 -18.96 16.04 -11.96
CA VAL A 130 -18.90 17.44 -11.51
C VAL A 130 -18.17 18.30 -12.55
N MET A 131 -17.02 17.86 -13.03
CA MET A 131 -16.24 18.58 -14.04
C MET A 131 -16.99 18.75 -15.37
N ARG A 132 -17.82 17.77 -15.77
CA ARG A 132 -18.69 17.90 -16.93
C ARG A 132 -19.78 18.96 -16.73
N LEU A 133 -20.36 19.05 -15.54
CA LEU A 133 -21.37 20.06 -15.23
C LEU A 133 -20.76 21.47 -15.26
N ILE A 134 -19.59 21.66 -14.66
CA ILE A 134 -18.86 22.93 -14.67
C ILE A 134 -18.49 23.35 -16.10
N ARG A 135 -18.06 22.41 -16.95
CA ARG A 135 -17.77 22.71 -18.36
C ARG A 135 -19.04 23.14 -19.11
N ARG A 136 -20.17 22.49 -18.86
CA ARG A 136 -21.46 22.84 -19.48
C ARG A 136 -21.96 24.21 -19.04
N SER A 137 -21.80 24.58 -17.77
CA SER A 137 -22.18 25.93 -17.31
C SER A 137 -21.32 27.00 -17.99
N LYS A 138 -19.99 26.82 -18.03
CA LYS A 138 -19.08 27.74 -18.72
C LYS A 138 -19.42 27.92 -20.20
N MET A 139 -19.79 26.85 -20.91
CA MET A 139 -20.20 26.96 -22.32
C MET A 139 -21.52 27.74 -22.49
N ARG A 140 -22.49 27.57 -21.58
CA ARG A 140 -23.75 28.33 -21.62
C ARG A 140 -23.51 29.82 -21.39
N ASP A 141 -22.63 30.16 -20.46
CA ASP A 141 -22.29 31.56 -20.17
C ASP A 141 -21.55 32.20 -21.36
N ALA A 142 -20.65 31.46 -22.01
CA ALA A 142 -19.95 31.93 -23.21
C ALA A 142 -20.88 32.11 -24.42
N SER A 143 -21.93 31.30 -24.55
CA SER A 143 -22.92 31.44 -25.65
C SER A 143 -23.92 32.58 -25.45
N ARG A 144 -23.94 33.22 -24.27
CA ARG A 144 -24.83 34.34 -23.93
C ARG A 144 -24.15 35.71 -24.11
N GLN A 145 -22.85 35.72 -24.37
CA GLN A 145 -22.06 36.90 -24.72
C GLN A 145 -21.94 36.99 -26.24
#